data_AF-A0A7S2QBH4-F1
#
_entry.id   AF-A0A7S2QBH4-F1
#
_cell.length_a   1.000
_cell.length_b   1.000
_cell.length_c   1.000
_cell.angle_alpha   90.00
_cell.angle_beta   90.00
_cell.angle_gamma   90.00
#
_symmetry.space_group_name_H-M   'P 1'
#
loop_
_entity.id
_entity.type
_entity.pdbx_description
1 polymer ?
#
loop_
_entity_poly.entity_id
_entity_poly.type
_entity_poly.pdbx_seq_one_letter_code
_entity_poly.pdbx_strand_id
1 'polypeptide(L)'
;STNVLDGLLTIAMVLVMVCGTMVTNIQAEETTVQILGTATISVMFGALIVGLLYGLYGFLDWRKEFEYFVCHHKAHAQAMARLLKIRLAAMTKRRVFIDSDDLVELDGLFDLVRSRVQTLVVLCTSEVLTRPWCAGEITTAFQNRMQIVRVETLGFVGPAEEQMSDLERYIDVSSCSLAMYGISL
;
A
#
# COMPACT_ATOMS: atom_id res chain seq x y z
N SER A 1 -6.81 -16.36 -7.52
CA SER A 1 -7.27 -17.45 -6.63
C SER A 1 -7.01 -18.84 -7.23
N THR A 2 -6.96 -18.98 -8.56
CA THR A 2 -6.81 -20.28 -9.27
C THR A 2 -5.50 -21.03 -8.96
N ASN A 3 -4.37 -20.32 -8.85
CA ASN A 3 -3.06 -20.95 -8.63
C ASN A 3 -2.89 -21.65 -7.27
N VAL A 4 -3.64 -21.23 -6.23
CA VAL A 4 -3.53 -21.83 -4.89
C VAL A 4 -4.24 -23.18 -4.85
N LEU A 5 -5.38 -23.28 -5.53
CA LEU A 5 -6.16 -24.52 -5.62
C LEU A 5 -5.39 -25.59 -6.41
N ASP A 6 -4.77 -25.20 -7.53
CA ASP A 6 -3.95 -26.10 -8.34
C ASP A 6 -2.69 -26.57 -7.58
N GLY A 7 -2.08 -25.69 -6.79
CA GLY A 7 -0.96 -26.04 -5.90
C GLY A 7 -1.36 -27.06 -4.84
N LEU A 8 -2.50 -26.87 -4.18
CA LEU A 8 -3.05 -27.81 -3.18
C LEU A 8 -3.38 -29.18 -3.80
N LEU A 9 -3.98 -29.20 -4.98
CA LEU A 9 -4.30 -30.43 -5.71
C LEU A 9 -3.04 -31.20 -6.09
N THR A 10 -1.98 -30.50 -6.52
CA THR A 10 -0.71 -31.13 -6.89
C THR A 10 -0.02 -31.74 -5.67
N ILE A 11 0.01 -31.02 -4.53
CA ILE A 11 0.57 -31.53 -3.27
C ILE A 11 -0.20 -32.76 -2.77
N ALA A 12 -1.54 -32.71 -2.83
CA ALA A 12 -2.39 -33.83 -2.43
C ALA A 12 -2.16 -35.07 -3.29
N MET A 13 -2.05 -34.92 -4.62
CA MET A 13 -1.76 -36.03 -5.55
C MET A 13 -0.39 -36.66 -5.28
N VAL A 14 0.64 -35.85 -5.01
CA VAL A 14 1.98 -36.35 -4.67
C VAL A 14 1.98 -37.13 -3.35
N LEU A 15 1.29 -36.62 -2.32
CA LEU A 15 1.14 -37.33 -1.04
C LEU A 15 0.41 -38.67 -1.20
N VAL A 16 -0.65 -38.72 -2.00
CA VAL A 16 -1.38 -39.95 -2.29
C VAL A 16 -0.48 -40.96 -3.02
N MET A 17 0.36 -40.51 -3.95
CA MET A 17 1.34 -41.40 -4.59
C MET A 17 2.38 -41.93 -3.60
N VAL A 18 2.96 -41.08 -2.76
CA VAL A 18 3.94 -41.50 -1.73
C VAL A 18 3.32 -42.52 -0.77
N CYS A 19 2.13 -42.22 -0.23
CA CYS A 19 1.39 -43.14 0.65
C CYS A 19 1.04 -44.45 -0.06
N GLY A 20 0.64 -44.39 -1.34
CA GLY A 20 0.38 -45.56 -2.17
C GLY A 20 1.60 -46.45 -2.31
N THR A 21 2.78 -45.86 -2.59
CA THR A 21 4.03 -46.61 -2.72
C THR A 21 4.48 -47.27 -1.41
N MET A 22 4.18 -46.67 -0.24
CA MET A 22 4.51 -47.26 1.07
C MET A 22 3.58 -48.40 1.48
N VAL A 23 2.32 -48.39 1.03
CA VAL A 23 1.32 -49.42 1.36
C VAL A 23 1.41 -50.63 0.41
N THR A 24 1.85 -50.43 -0.82
CA THR A 24 2.04 -51.54 -1.75
C THR A 24 3.24 -52.40 -1.34
N ASN A 25 2.97 -53.65 -1.00
CA ASN A 25 3.96 -54.67 -0.66
C ASN A 25 4.63 -55.21 -1.94
N ILE A 26 5.24 -54.31 -2.71
CA ILE A 26 5.94 -54.66 -3.94
C ILE A 26 7.20 -55.42 -3.51
N GLN A 27 7.43 -56.62 -4.04
CA GLN A 27 8.76 -57.27 -4.05
C GLN A 27 9.70 -56.45 -4.96
N ALA A 28 9.84 -55.17 -4.67
CA ALA A 28 10.63 -54.23 -5.42
C ALA A 28 12.08 -54.38 -4.96
N GLU A 29 12.97 -54.49 -5.95
CA GLU A 29 14.39 -54.31 -5.74
C GLU A 29 14.62 -52.99 -4.99
N GLU A 30 15.44 -53.02 -3.94
CA GLU A 30 15.68 -51.88 -3.04
C GLU A 30 16.03 -50.59 -3.81
N THR A 31 16.70 -50.75 -4.96
CA THR A 31 17.06 -49.72 -5.92
C THR A 31 15.85 -48.98 -6.51
N THR A 32 14.75 -49.67 -6.81
CA THR A 32 13.55 -49.08 -7.41
C THR A 32 12.83 -48.17 -6.42
N VAL A 33 12.73 -48.60 -5.16
CA VAL A 33 12.11 -47.81 -4.08
C VAL A 33 12.93 -46.55 -3.78
N GLN A 34 14.26 -46.68 -3.76
CA GLN A 34 15.16 -45.53 -3.57
C GLN A 34 15.06 -44.51 -4.71
N ILE A 35 14.99 -44.95 -5.98
CA ILE A 35 14.87 -44.06 -7.14
C ILE A 35 13.52 -43.30 -7.11
N LEU A 36 12.41 -44.00 -6.85
CA LEU A 36 11.10 -43.36 -6.73
C LEU A 36 11.04 -42.38 -5.56
N GLY A 37 11.55 -42.76 -4.39
CA GLY A 37 11.58 -41.88 -3.21
C GLY A 37 12.40 -40.61 -3.46
N THR A 38 13.62 -40.75 -4.00
CA THR A 38 14.49 -39.60 -4.31
C THR A 38 13.92 -38.70 -5.39
N ALA A 39 13.31 -39.25 -6.44
CA ALA A 39 12.63 -38.47 -7.47
C ALA A 39 11.47 -37.66 -6.89
N THR A 40 10.65 -38.27 -6.03
CA THR A 40 9.48 -37.61 -5.44
C THR A 40 9.89 -36.47 -4.50
N ILE A 41 10.89 -36.72 -3.65
CA ILE A 41 11.47 -35.68 -2.77
C ILE A 41 12.04 -34.53 -3.61
N SER A 42 12.75 -34.83 -4.69
CA SER A 42 13.33 -33.81 -5.57
C SER A 42 12.25 -32.92 -6.21
N VAL A 43 11.12 -33.50 -6.63
CA VAL A 43 9.97 -32.75 -7.16
C VAL A 43 9.33 -31.88 -6.07
N MET A 44 9.18 -32.38 -4.85
CA MET A 44 8.63 -31.60 -3.74
C MET A 44 9.52 -30.39 -3.38
N PHE A 45 10.84 -30.58 -3.32
CA PHE A 45 11.79 -29.48 -3.09
C PHE A 45 11.76 -28.47 -4.24
N GLY A 46 11.69 -28.94 -5.50
CA GLY A 46 11.55 -28.07 -6.67
C GLY A 46 10.28 -27.21 -6.59
N ALA A 47 9.13 -27.82 -6.30
CA ALA A 47 7.86 -27.11 -6.16
C ALA A 47 7.90 -26.08 -5.00
N LEU A 48 8.54 -26.43 -3.88
CA LEU A 48 8.70 -25.52 -2.74
C LEU A 48 9.57 -24.33 -3.10
N ILE A 49 10.69 -24.53 -3.80
CA ILE A 49 11.56 -23.44 -4.27
C ILE A 49 10.81 -22.53 -5.25
N VAL A 50 10.07 -23.09 -6.22
CA VAL A 50 9.28 -22.29 -7.17
C VAL A 50 8.20 -21.49 -6.44
N GLY A 51 7.49 -22.09 -5.49
CA GLY A 51 6.49 -21.39 -4.68
C GLY A 51 7.09 -20.26 -3.84
N LEU A 52 8.27 -20.49 -3.25
CA LEU A 52 8.98 -19.51 -2.44
C LEU A 52 9.51 -18.36 -3.30
N LEU A 53 10.07 -18.65 -4.47
CA LEU A 53 10.46 -17.64 -5.46
C LEU A 53 9.26 -16.84 -5.94
N TYR A 54 8.15 -17.47 -6.31
CA TYR A 54 6.93 -16.78 -6.74
C TYR A 54 6.36 -15.88 -5.63
N GLY A 55 6.34 -16.36 -4.39
CA GLY A 55 5.98 -15.57 -3.22
C GLY A 55 6.91 -14.36 -3.06
N LEU A 56 8.22 -14.57 -3.10
CA LEU A 56 9.21 -13.50 -3.03
C LEU A 56 9.07 -12.49 -4.19
N TYR A 57 8.76 -12.93 -5.41
CA TYR A 57 8.48 -12.03 -6.54
C TYR A 57 7.25 -11.17 -6.29
N GLY A 58 6.17 -11.73 -5.73
CA GLY A 58 4.99 -10.96 -5.31
C GLY A 58 5.29 -9.99 -4.16
N PHE A 59 6.17 -10.39 -3.23
CA PHE A 59 6.72 -9.50 -2.20
C PHE A 59 7.73 -8.47 -2.76
N LEU A 60 8.25 -8.63 -3.98
CA LEU A 60 9.15 -7.65 -4.58
C LEU A 60 8.39 -6.61 -5.39
N ASP A 61 7.19 -6.95 -5.88
CA ASP A 61 6.29 -6.05 -6.59
C ASP A 61 5.51 -5.15 -5.62
N TRP A 62 6.23 -4.47 -4.71
CA TRP A 62 5.76 -3.37 -3.85
C TRP A 62 5.42 -2.13 -4.68
N ARG A 63 4.65 -2.29 -5.74
CA ARG A 63 4.05 -1.18 -6.45
C ARG A 63 3.01 -0.58 -5.51
N LYS A 64 3.34 0.60 -4.99
CA LYS A 64 2.41 1.41 -4.21
C LYS A 64 1.08 1.49 -4.95
N GLU A 65 -0.01 1.27 -4.21
CA GLU A 65 -1.34 1.12 -4.79
C GLU A 65 -1.75 2.38 -5.58
N PHE A 66 -1.39 3.55 -5.06
CA PHE A 66 -1.68 4.85 -5.66
C PHE A 66 -0.39 5.57 -6.01
N GLU A 67 -0.32 6.10 -7.23
CA GLU A 67 0.82 6.90 -7.63
C GLU A 67 0.69 8.32 -7.09
N TYR A 68 -0.53 8.84 -7.05
CA TYR A 68 -0.82 10.19 -6.56
C TYR A 68 -1.89 10.15 -5.48
N PHE A 69 -1.69 10.94 -4.43
CA PHE A 69 -2.70 11.28 -3.44
C PHE A 69 -2.93 12.79 -3.45
N VAL A 70 -4.16 13.24 -3.53
CA VAL A 70 -4.50 14.68 -3.55
C VAL A 70 -4.98 15.12 -2.16
N CYS A 71 -4.08 15.79 -1.43
CA CYS A 71 -4.36 16.50 -0.18
C CYS A 71 -5.08 17.81 -0.50
N HIS A 72 -6.25 18.04 0.09
CA HIS A 72 -7.06 19.23 -0.20
C HIS A 72 -7.98 19.61 0.96
N HIS A 73 -8.34 20.90 1.04
CA HIS A 73 -9.36 21.36 1.96
C HIS A 73 -10.77 20.97 1.47
N LYS A 74 -11.49 20.16 2.24
CA LYS A 74 -12.81 19.60 1.85
C LYS A 74 -13.82 20.69 1.48
N ALA A 75 -13.93 21.78 2.23
CA ALA A 75 -14.96 22.79 1.97
C ALA A 75 -14.68 23.67 0.74
N HIS A 76 -13.40 23.93 0.43
CA HIS A 76 -13.02 24.95 -0.56
C HIS A 76 -12.37 24.39 -1.84
N ALA A 77 -11.84 23.16 -1.82
CA ALA A 77 -11.03 22.62 -2.91
C ALA A 77 -11.58 21.33 -3.54
N GLN A 78 -12.72 20.81 -3.07
CA GLN A 78 -13.25 19.50 -3.46
C GLN A 78 -13.52 19.36 -4.97
N ALA A 79 -14.13 20.37 -5.59
CA ALA A 79 -14.40 20.36 -7.03
C ALA A 79 -13.10 20.37 -7.85
N MET A 80 -12.12 21.16 -7.43
CA MET A 80 -10.81 21.24 -8.06
C MET A 80 -10.02 19.94 -7.87
N ALA A 81 -10.08 19.31 -6.69
CA ALA A 81 -9.47 18.01 -6.41
C ALA A 81 -10.01 16.92 -7.33
N ARG A 82 -11.34 16.86 -7.52
CA ARG A 82 -11.98 15.93 -8.44
C ARG A 82 -11.54 16.15 -9.89
N LEU A 83 -11.52 17.41 -10.34
CA LEU A 83 -11.04 17.74 -11.68
C LEU A 83 -9.58 17.34 -11.87
N LEU A 84 -8.73 17.63 -10.89
CA LEU A 84 -7.31 17.29 -10.92
C LEU A 84 -7.10 15.77 -10.97
N LYS A 85 -7.85 15.00 -10.18
CA LYS A 85 -7.83 13.53 -10.25
C LYS A 85 -8.18 13.02 -11.64
N ILE A 86 -9.27 13.52 -12.23
CA ILE A 86 -9.70 13.07 -13.57
C ILE A 86 -8.60 13.37 -14.60
N ARG A 87 -8.01 14.58 -14.55
CA ARG A 87 -6.95 14.99 -15.47
C ARG A 87 -5.66 14.19 -15.26
N LEU A 88 -5.20 14.05 -14.02
CA LEU A 88 -4.00 13.28 -13.69
C LEU A 88 -4.15 11.82 -14.08
N ALA A 89 -5.30 11.20 -13.77
CA ALA A 89 -5.56 9.81 -14.15
C ALA A 89 -5.60 9.66 -15.67
N ALA A 90 -6.20 10.60 -16.40
CA ALA A 90 -6.25 10.57 -17.86
C ALA A 90 -4.86 10.73 -18.51
N MET A 91 -4.02 11.62 -17.98
CA MET A 91 -2.69 11.91 -18.53
C MET A 91 -1.66 10.82 -18.20
N THR A 92 -1.64 10.36 -16.95
CA THR A 92 -0.63 9.42 -16.46
C THR A 92 -1.04 7.96 -16.66
N LYS A 93 -2.34 7.68 -16.81
CA LYS A 93 -2.94 6.34 -16.75
C LYS A 93 -2.68 5.63 -15.40
N ARG A 94 -2.51 6.41 -14.33
CA ARG A 94 -2.18 5.91 -12.99
C ARG A 94 -3.35 6.13 -12.03
N ARG A 95 -3.35 5.36 -10.94
CA ARG A 95 -4.36 5.48 -9.88
C ARG A 95 -4.07 6.74 -9.06
N VAL A 96 -5.09 7.58 -8.95
CA VAL A 96 -5.07 8.82 -8.17
C VAL A 96 -6.12 8.71 -7.07
N PHE A 97 -5.70 8.89 -5.83
CA PHE A 97 -6.56 8.95 -4.66
C PHE A 97 -6.85 10.41 -4.29
N ILE A 98 -8.07 10.70 -3.85
CA ILE A 98 -8.41 11.97 -3.19
C ILE A 98 -9.01 11.58 -1.85
N ASP A 99 -8.70 12.37 -0.82
CA ASP A 99 -9.37 12.32 0.47
C ASP A 99 -10.91 12.23 0.29
N SER A 100 -11.52 11.18 0.82
CA SER A 100 -12.95 10.88 0.63
C SER A 100 -13.80 11.60 1.67
N ASP A 101 -14.97 12.06 1.25
CA ASP A 101 -15.82 12.98 2.02
C ASP A 101 -16.29 12.48 3.41
N ASP A 102 -16.21 11.19 3.73
CA ASP A 102 -16.68 10.63 5.01
C ASP A 102 -15.56 9.87 5.74
N LEU A 103 -14.52 10.61 6.17
CA LEU A 103 -13.49 10.08 7.06
C LEU A 103 -14.04 9.88 8.47
N VAL A 104 -14.66 8.72 8.68
CA VAL A 104 -14.91 8.20 10.03
C VAL A 104 -13.68 7.44 10.56
N GLU A 105 -12.76 7.00 9.69
CA GLU A 105 -11.52 6.31 10.07
C GLU A 105 -10.29 7.01 9.51
N LEU A 106 -9.75 7.93 10.32
CA LEU A 106 -8.55 8.71 9.99
C LEU A 106 -7.25 7.92 10.18
N ASP A 107 -7.31 6.85 10.97
CA ASP A 107 -6.23 5.87 11.11
C ASP A 107 -5.83 5.26 9.76
N GLY A 108 -6.82 4.91 8.94
CA GLY A 108 -6.56 4.33 7.61
C GLY A 108 -5.95 5.32 6.62
N LEU A 109 -6.13 6.63 6.83
CA LEU A 109 -5.67 7.66 5.92
C LEU A 109 -4.14 7.80 5.95
N PHE A 110 -3.56 7.97 7.15
CA PHE A 110 -2.11 8.13 7.29
C PHE A 110 -1.36 6.85 6.94
N ASP A 111 -1.91 5.69 7.29
CA ASP A 111 -1.37 4.40 6.87
C ASP A 111 -1.39 4.23 5.35
N LEU A 112 -2.46 4.68 4.68
CA LEU A 112 -2.55 4.68 3.22
C LEU A 112 -1.50 5.60 2.60
N VAL A 113 -1.36 6.84 3.11
CA VAL A 113 -0.35 7.80 2.63
C VAL A 113 1.05 7.20 2.79
N ARG A 114 1.35 6.66 3.97
CA ARG A 114 2.66 6.06 4.28
C ARG A 114 2.99 4.87 3.38
N SER A 115 2.10 3.88 3.32
CA SER A 115 2.41 2.58 2.73
C SER A 115 2.04 2.45 1.26
N ARG A 116 1.02 3.19 0.80
CA ARG A 116 0.38 2.94 -0.51
C ARG A 116 0.44 4.11 -1.49
N VAL A 117 1.01 5.25 -1.12
CA VAL A 117 1.12 6.43 -1.99
C VAL A 117 2.57 6.76 -2.35
N GLN A 118 2.85 7.02 -3.63
CA GLN A 118 4.18 7.43 -4.09
C GLN A 118 4.40 8.95 -4.04
N THR A 119 3.45 9.72 -4.54
CA THR A 119 3.52 11.17 -4.66
C THR A 119 2.33 11.83 -3.96
N LEU A 120 2.60 12.75 -3.06
CA LEU A 120 1.61 13.61 -2.45
C LEU A 120 1.44 14.88 -3.30
N VAL A 121 0.22 15.16 -3.74
CA VAL A 121 -0.14 16.39 -4.45
C VAL A 121 -0.95 17.26 -3.49
N VAL A 122 -0.40 18.40 -3.10
CA VAL A 122 -1.03 19.34 -2.16
C VAL A 122 -1.72 20.44 -2.96
N LEU A 123 -3.05 20.50 -2.88
CA LEU A 123 -3.83 21.62 -3.40
C LEU A 123 -3.76 22.77 -2.41
N CYS A 124 -2.88 23.72 -2.72
CA CYS A 124 -2.61 24.87 -1.87
C CYS A 124 -3.75 25.90 -2.02
N THR A 125 -4.71 25.86 -1.09
CA THR A 125 -5.69 26.92 -0.85
C THR A 125 -5.32 27.68 0.42
N SER A 126 -5.93 28.86 0.65
CA SER A 126 -5.73 29.66 1.87
C SER A 126 -6.00 28.92 3.18
N GLU A 127 -6.77 27.83 3.12
CA GLU A 127 -7.22 27.06 4.29
C GLU A 127 -6.67 25.62 4.32
N VAL A 128 -5.76 25.25 3.40
CA VAL A 128 -5.28 23.87 3.36
C VAL A 128 -4.56 23.48 4.67
N LEU A 129 -3.90 24.43 5.33
CA LEU A 129 -3.14 24.18 6.55
C LEU A 129 -3.96 24.37 7.83
N THR A 130 -5.19 24.89 7.77
CA THR A 130 -6.01 25.07 8.97
C THR A 130 -6.61 23.76 9.47
N ARG A 131 -6.79 22.77 8.57
CA ARG A 131 -7.20 21.41 8.96
C ARG A 131 -6.01 20.57 9.42
N PRO A 132 -6.07 19.94 10.61
CA PRO A 132 -5.00 19.09 11.13
C PRO A 132 -4.69 17.91 10.21
N TRP A 133 -5.69 17.40 9.48
CA TRP A 133 -5.53 16.26 8.57
C TRP A 133 -4.59 16.55 7.41
N CYS A 134 -4.74 17.69 6.76
CA CYS A 134 -3.87 18.09 5.65
C CYS A 134 -2.43 18.31 6.15
N ALA A 135 -2.27 18.94 7.32
CA ALA A 135 -0.97 19.07 7.97
C ALA A 135 -0.37 17.68 8.30
N GLY A 136 -1.18 16.76 8.80
CA GLY A 136 -0.80 15.38 9.09
C GLY A 136 -0.37 14.59 7.85
N GLU A 137 -1.09 14.73 6.74
CA GLU A 137 -0.74 14.11 5.45
C GLU A 137 0.59 14.64 4.91
N ILE A 138 0.78 15.96 4.94
CA ILE A 138 2.02 16.61 4.50
C ILE A 138 3.19 16.17 5.38
N THR A 139 2.99 16.14 6.69
CA THR A 139 4.02 15.72 7.65
C THR A 139 4.37 14.25 7.48
N THR A 140 3.36 13.39 7.31
CA THR A 140 3.53 11.96 7.03
C THR A 140 4.31 11.74 5.74
N ALA A 141 3.96 12.46 4.66
CA ALA A 141 4.67 12.36 3.39
C ALA A 141 6.12 12.84 3.51
N PHE A 142 6.36 13.92 4.27
CA PHE A 142 7.69 14.44 4.52
C PHE A 142 8.55 13.44 5.31
N GLN A 143 8.02 12.89 6.41
CA GLN A 143 8.69 11.87 7.23
C GLN A 143 9.02 10.60 6.43
N ASN A 144 8.12 10.19 5.52
CA ASN A 144 8.31 9.02 4.65
C ASN A 144 9.10 9.32 3.36
N ARG A 145 9.69 10.51 3.22
CA ARG A 145 10.48 10.94 2.05
C ARG A 145 9.74 10.76 0.72
N MET A 146 8.44 10.97 0.74
CA MET A 146 7.60 10.92 -0.46
C MET A 146 7.82 12.17 -1.29
N GLN A 147 7.58 12.07 -2.61
CA GLN A 147 7.59 13.25 -3.46
C GLN A 147 6.38 14.11 -3.13
N ILE A 148 6.60 15.39 -2.81
CA ILE A 148 5.53 16.35 -2.53
C ILE A 148 5.49 17.37 -3.67
N VAL A 149 4.34 17.45 -4.34
CA VAL A 149 4.07 18.41 -5.42
C VAL A 149 3.03 19.41 -4.94
N ARG A 150 3.38 20.69 -4.94
CA ARG A 150 2.47 21.77 -4.60
C ARG A 150 1.76 22.28 -5.85
N VAL A 151 0.43 22.39 -5.77
CA VAL A 151 -0.41 22.96 -6.82
C VAL A 151 -1.09 24.19 -6.24
N GLU A 152 -0.61 25.35 -6.63
CA GLU A 152 -1.08 26.63 -6.10
C GLU A 152 -2.35 27.07 -6.82
N THR A 153 -3.36 27.43 -6.02
CA THR A 153 -4.60 28.04 -6.51
C THR A 153 -4.47 29.56 -6.52
N LEU A 154 -5.28 30.27 -7.31
CA LEU A 154 -5.25 31.73 -7.39
C LEU A 154 -5.50 32.43 -6.03
N GLY A 155 -6.14 31.74 -5.09
CA GLY A 155 -6.40 32.21 -3.73
C GLY A 155 -5.40 31.70 -2.69
N PHE A 156 -4.27 31.11 -3.11
CA PHE A 156 -3.28 30.65 -2.15
C PHE A 156 -2.57 31.85 -1.50
N VAL A 157 -2.68 31.93 -0.18
CA VAL A 157 -1.88 32.83 0.65
C VAL A 157 -1.08 31.91 1.57
N GLY A 158 0.24 31.96 1.46
CA GLY A 158 1.11 31.22 2.38
C GLY A 158 0.93 31.75 3.82
N PRO A 159 1.16 30.91 4.83
CA PRO A 159 1.08 31.36 6.22
C PRO A 159 2.05 32.51 6.47
N ALA A 160 1.59 33.55 7.13
CA ALA A 160 2.43 34.66 7.58
C ALA A 160 3.43 34.17 8.65
N GLU A 161 4.55 34.87 8.83
CA GLU A 161 5.57 34.46 9.82
C GLU A 161 5.01 34.37 11.24
N GLU A 162 4.04 35.22 11.60
CA GLU A 162 3.32 35.15 12.87
C GLU A 162 2.53 33.82 13.02
N GLN A 163 1.90 33.36 11.94
CA GLN A 163 1.16 32.08 11.92
C GLN A 163 2.11 30.88 11.92
N MET A 164 3.33 31.05 11.40
CA MET A 164 4.38 30.05 11.52
C MET A 164 4.95 29.97 12.95
N SER A 165 4.94 31.08 13.70
CA SER A 165 5.42 31.12 15.08
C SER A 165 4.47 30.47 16.10
N ASP A 166 3.18 30.40 15.78
CA ASP A 166 2.13 29.77 16.59
C ASP A 166 1.34 28.75 15.75
N LEU A 167 2.04 27.68 15.35
CA LEU A 167 1.51 26.66 14.44
C LEU A 167 0.37 25.84 15.08
N GLU A 168 0.42 25.63 16.40
CA GLU A 168 -0.63 24.92 17.15
C GLU A 168 -1.97 25.67 17.17
N ARG A 169 -1.94 27.00 17.10
CA ARG A 169 -3.15 27.81 16.98
C ARG A 169 -3.64 27.94 15.54
N TYR A 170 -2.71 27.90 14.59
CA TYR A 170 -3.02 28.01 13.17
C TYR A 170 -3.65 26.72 12.61
N ILE A 171 -3.19 25.56 13.10
CA ILE A 171 -3.79 24.26 12.84
C ILE A 171 -4.85 24.02 13.92
N ASP A 172 -6.08 23.64 13.59
CA ASP A 172 -7.09 23.29 14.61
C ASP A 172 -6.82 21.93 15.27
N VAL A 173 -5.74 21.82 16.04
CA VAL A 173 -5.30 20.59 16.74
C VAL A 173 -6.27 20.19 17.85
N SER A 174 -7.10 21.12 18.36
CA SER A 174 -8.16 20.86 19.33
C SER A 174 -9.16 19.78 18.88
N SER A 175 -9.32 19.61 17.58
CA SER A 175 -10.23 18.63 16.98
C SER A 175 -9.60 17.24 16.74
N CYS A 176 -8.29 17.06 16.93
CA CYS A 176 -7.57 15.84 16.57
C CYS A 176 -6.23 15.66 17.33
N SER A 177 -6.01 14.48 17.93
CA SER A 177 -4.71 14.13 18.53
C SER A 177 -3.73 13.59 17.47
N LEU A 178 -3.06 14.48 16.73
CA LEU A 178 -1.98 14.13 15.79
C LEU A 178 -0.78 13.43 16.46
N ALA A 179 -0.60 13.68 17.77
CA ALA A 179 0.44 13.05 18.57
C ALA A 179 0.34 11.51 18.60
N MET A 180 -0.87 10.95 18.45
CA MET A 180 -1.07 9.49 18.38
C MET A 180 -0.35 8.86 17.17
N TYR A 181 -0.12 9.63 16.11
CA TYR A 181 0.55 9.18 14.89
C TYR A 181 2.04 9.52 14.84
N GLY A 182 2.62 9.94 15.97
CA GLY A 182 4.03 10.35 16.04
C GLY A 182 4.32 11.69 15.34
N ILE A 183 3.28 12.50 15.15
CA ILE A 183 3.39 13.87 14.63
C ILE A 183 3.31 14.81 15.84
N SER A 184 4.48 15.19 16.36
CA SER A 184 4.61 16.26 17.34
C SER A 184 4.88 17.57 16.60
N LEU A 185 4.11 18.61 16.91
CA LEU A 185 4.34 19.97 16.45
C LEU A 185 5.51 20.62 17.20
#